data_AF-X6CWM4-F1
#
_entry.id   AF-X6CWM4-F1
#
_cell.length_a   1.000
_cell.length_b   1.000
_cell.length_c   1.000
_cell.angle_alpha   90.00
_cell.angle_beta   90.00
_cell.angle_gamma   90.00
#
_symmetry.space_group_name_H-M   'P 1'
#
loop_
_entity.id
_entity.type
_entity.pdbx_description
1 polymer ?
#
loop_
_entity_poly.entity_id
_entity_poly.type
_entity_poly.pdbx_seq_one_letter_code
_entity_poly.pdbx_strand_id
1 'polypeptide(L)'
;MLARTPFTEIEIEGVGTYRLPNQWQGQRLRRLRGEERHTAVLAIGCGMTVRQFNKLPADKQHEVHRAYLALISPSNVVPLADPPSADTRAIPRGHLSIHQKLAVGRWLLHNKTSLPHGHFGPWLDKQEGLSRSMASQCMRLAIGGR
;
A
#
# COMPACT_ATOMS: atom_id res chain seq x y z
N MET A 1 -14.05 14.45 -18.55
CA MET A 1 -13.42 13.16 -18.22
C MET A 1 -13.90 12.76 -16.84
N LEU A 2 -14.80 11.78 -16.73
CA LEU A 2 -15.33 11.33 -15.43
C LEU A 2 -14.21 10.60 -14.68
N ALA A 3 -13.90 11.06 -13.47
CA ALA A 3 -13.01 10.37 -12.55
C ALA A 3 -13.60 8.99 -12.27
N ARG A 4 -13.03 7.95 -12.89
CA ARG A 4 -13.44 6.56 -12.69
C ARG A 4 -12.98 6.17 -11.29
N THR A 5 -13.90 6.17 -10.33
CA THR A 5 -13.64 5.56 -9.01
C THR A 5 -13.16 4.13 -9.22
N PRO A 6 -12.06 3.69 -8.59
CA PRO A 6 -11.59 2.32 -8.73
C PRO A 6 -12.69 1.37 -8.23
N PHE A 7 -13.18 0.47 -9.09
CA PHE A 7 -14.15 -0.53 -8.69
C PHE A 7 -13.41 -1.58 -7.85
N THR A 8 -13.89 -1.84 -6.63
CA THR A 8 -13.26 -2.78 -5.69
C THR A 8 -13.87 -4.19 -5.75
N GLU A 9 -14.97 -4.32 -6.47
CA GLU A 9 -15.83 -5.49 -6.55
C GLU A 9 -16.38 -5.61 -7.99
N ILE A 10 -16.50 -6.84 -8.50
CA ILE A 10 -17.05 -7.14 -9.82
C ILE A 10 -18.11 -8.23 -9.68
N GLU A 11 -19.33 -7.98 -10.14
CA GLU A 11 -20.37 -9.01 -10.19
C GLU A 11 -20.10 -10.00 -11.32
N ILE A 12 -20.21 -11.29 -11.01
CA ILE A 12 -20.05 -12.38 -11.95
C ILE A 12 -21.36 -13.17 -11.95
N GLU A 13 -22.00 -13.24 -13.10
CA GLU A 13 -23.27 -13.92 -13.28
C GLU A 13 -23.17 -15.40 -12.87
N GLY A 14 -24.06 -15.84 -11.97
CA GLY A 14 -24.10 -17.24 -11.50
C GLY A 14 -22.99 -17.64 -10.51
N VAL A 15 -22.06 -16.74 -10.18
CA VAL A 15 -21.00 -16.98 -9.16
C VAL A 15 -21.12 -16.01 -7.98
N GLY A 16 -21.63 -14.80 -8.23
CA GLY A 16 -21.75 -13.73 -7.25
C GLY A 16 -20.64 -12.68 -7.40
N THR A 17 -20.39 -11.91 -6.34
CA THR A 17 -19.44 -10.80 -6.38
C THR A 17 -18.01 -11.29 -6.13
N TYR A 18 -17.08 -10.91 -7.01
CA TYR A 18 -15.66 -11.10 -6.81
C TYR A 18 -15.03 -9.87 -6.17
N ARG A 19 -14.28 -10.10 -5.09
CA ARG A 19 -13.52 -9.08 -4.39
C ARG A 19 -12.08 -9.54 -4.17
N LEU A 20 -11.12 -8.63 -4.25
CA LEU A 20 -9.74 -8.96 -3.91
C LEU A 20 -9.60 -9.39 -2.44
N PRO A 21 -8.80 -10.43 -2.14
CA PRO A 21 -8.54 -10.84 -0.77
C PRO A 21 -7.99 -9.69 0.08
N ASN A 22 -8.51 -9.54 1.30
CA ASN A 22 -8.02 -8.53 2.24
C ASN A 22 -6.62 -8.91 2.79
N GLN A 23 -5.97 -8.01 3.55
CA GLN A 23 -4.61 -8.24 4.05
C GLN A 23 -4.46 -9.53 4.86
N TRP A 24 -5.43 -9.84 5.71
CA TRP A 24 -5.43 -11.05 6.55
C TRP A 24 -5.54 -12.33 5.72
N GLN A 25 -6.39 -12.34 4.69
CA GLN A 25 -6.50 -13.44 3.73
C GLN A 25 -5.22 -13.56 2.89
N GLY A 26 -4.65 -12.44 2.46
CA GLY A 26 -3.39 -12.38 1.74
C GLY A 26 -2.22 -12.97 2.53
N GLN A 27 -2.16 -12.74 3.84
CA GLN A 27 -1.11 -13.33 4.68
C GLN A 27 -1.21 -14.86 4.75
N ARG A 28 -2.43 -15.42 4.76
CA ARG A 28 -2.64 -16.87 4.69
C ARG A 28 -2.23 -17.43 3.33
N LEU A 29 -2.57 -16.72 2.25
CA LEU A 29 -2.22 -17.09 0.88
C LEU A 29 -0.72 -17.12 0.60
N ARG A 30 0.08 -16.31 1.30
CA ARG A 30 1.55 -16.32 1.18
C ARG A 30 2.20 -17.65 1.58
N ARG A 31 1.48 -18.51 2.31
CA ARG A 31 1.95 -19.86 2.70
C ARG A 31 1.87 -20.86 1.55
N LEU A 32 0.99 -20.59 0.56
CA LEU A 32 0.82 -21.41 -0.64
C LEU A 32 1.78 -20.94 -1.74
N ARG A 33 2.13 -21.82 -2.68
CA ARG A 33 3.03 -21.51 -3.80
C ARG A 33 2.42 -21.89 -5.14
N GLY A 34 2.90 -21.25 -6.20
CA GLY A 34 2.54 -21.58 -7.59
C GLY A 34 1.04 -21.48 -7.88
N GLU A 35 0.53 -22.43 -8.66
CA GLU A 35 -0.86 -22.46 -9.10
C GLU A 35 -1.85 -22.65 -7.94
N GLU A 36 -1.49 -23.41 -6.90
CA GLU A 36 -2.35 -23.60 -5.73
C GLU A 36 -2.67 -22.27 -5.05
N ARG A 37 -1.70 -21.35 -5.00
CA ARG A 37 -1.90 -20.00 -4.50
C ARG A 37 -2.84 -19.20 -5.41
N HIS A 38 -2.68 -19.32 -6.72
CA HIS A 38 -3.51 -18.61 -7.70
C HIS A 38 -4.97 -19.06 -7.60
N THR A 39 -5.22 -20.36 -7.62
CA THR A 39 -6.57 -20.93 -7.48
C THR A 39 -7.20 -20.55 -6.13
N ALA A 40 -6.40 -20.52 -5.06
CA ALA A 40 -6.87 -20.07 -3.75
C ALA A 40 -7.23 -18.58 -3.72
N VAL A 41 -6.51 -17.71 -4.45
CA VAL A 41 -6.88 -16.29 -4.60
C VAL A 41 -8.23 -16.15 -5.30
N LEU A 42 -8.46 -16.90 -6.38
CA LEU A 42 -9.73 -16.86 -7.12
C LEU A 42 -10.89 -17.37 -6.27
N ALA A 43 -10.71 -18.50 -5.58
CA ALA A 43 -11.75 -19.07 -4.72
C ALA A 43 -12.12 -18.15 -3.55
N ILE A 44 -11.12 -17.62 -2.83
CA ILE A 44 -11.33 -16.73 -1.68
C ILE A 44 -12.01 -15.43 -2.11
N GLY A 45 -11.66 -14.90 -3.29
CA GLY A 45 -12.27 -13.67 -3.78
C GLY A 45 -13.76 -13.80 -4.12
N CYS A 46 -14.23 -15.01 -4.43
CA CYS A 46 -15.67 -15.32 -4.55
C CYS A 46 -16.31 -15.76 -3.23
N GLY A 47 -15.60 -15.74 -2.11
CA GLY A 47 -16.12 -16.20 -0.81
C GLY A 47 -16.33 -17.73 -0.72
N MET A 48 -15.66 -18.52 -1.57
CA MET A 48 -15.82 -19.98 -1.61
C MET A 48 -14.50 -20.73 -1.36
N THR A 49 -14.62 -22.04 -1.13
CA THR A 49 -13.46 -22.93 -0.98
C THR A 49 -12.87 -23.32 -2.33
N VAL A 50 -11.58 -23.68 -2.38
CA VAL A 50 -10.92 -24.20 -3.59
C VAL A 50 -11.66 -25.41 -4.17
N ARG A 51 -12.20 -26.28 -3.30
CA ARG A 51 -13.00 -27.44 -3.72
C ARG A 51 -14.31 -27.04 -4.39
N GLN A 52 -14.95 -25.97 -3.96
CA GLN A 52 -16.16 -25.43 -4.61
C GLN A 52 -15.79 -24.74 -5.92
N PHE A 53 -14.70 -23.98 -5.94
CA PHE A 53 -14.21 -23.31 -7.14
C PHE A 53 -13.89 -24.31 -8.28
N ASN A 54 -13.22 -25.42 -7.96
CA ASN A 54 -12.90 -26.46 -8.94
C ASN A 54 -14.13 -27.20 -9.48
N LYS A 55 -15.30 -27.08 -8.84
CA LYS A 55 -16.57 -27.63 -9.34
C LYS A 55 -17.28 -26.68 -10.31
N LEU A 56 -16.84 -25.43 -10.42
CA LEU A 56 -17.43 -24.49 -11.36
C LEU A 56 -17.11 -24.90 -12.80
N PRO A 57 -18.02 -24.65 -13.76
CA PRO A 57 -17.72 -24.79 -15.18
C PRO A 57 -16.48 -23.98 -15.57
N ALA A 58 -15.72 -24.46 -16.55
CA ALA A 58 -14.52 -23.78 -17.02
C ALA A 58 -14.79 -22.32 -17.43
N ASP A 59 -15.95 -22.06 -18.03
CA ASP A 59 -16.36 -20.70 -18.44
C ASP A 59 -16.46 -19.75 -17.24
N LYS A 60 -17.04 -20.23 -16.13
CA LYS A 60 -17.16 -19.45 -14.89
C LYS A 60 -15.84 -19.26 -14.18
N GLN A 61 -14.94 -20.23 -14.24
CA GLN A 61 -13.57 -20.05 -13.74
C GLN A 61 -12.82 -18.99 -14.55
N HIS A 62 -13.01 -18.95 -15.88
CA HIS A 62 -12.43 -17.91 -16.74
C HIS A 62 -13.01 -16.53 -16.46
N GLU A 63 -14.32 -16.40 -16.22
CA GLU A 63 -14.94 -15.13 -15.83
C GLU A 63 -14.36 -14.61 -14.50
N VAL A 64 -14.21 -15.48 -13.49
CA VAL A 64 -13.57 -15.13 -12.22
C VAL A 64 -12.12 -14.69 -12.43
N HIS A 65 -11.38 -15.40 -13.28
CA HIS A 65 -10.01 -15.01 -13.61
C HIS A 65 -9.94 -13.65 -14.31
N ARG A 66 -10.87 -13.36 -15.23
CA ARG A 66 -10.98 -12.04 -15.88
C ARG A 66 -11.32 -10.94 -14.89
N ALA A 67 -12.23 -11.20 -13.96
CA ALA A 67 -12.57 -10.25 -12.89
C ALA A 67 -11.35 -9.96 -12.00
N TYR A 68 -10.61 -11.01 -11.61
CA TYR A 68 -9.36 -10.85 -10.89
C TYR A 68 -8.36 -9.97 -11.65
N LEU A 69 -8.10 -10.28 -12.92
CA LEU A 69 -7.20 -9.49 -13.77
C LEU A 69 -7.66 -8.04 -13.93
N ALA A 70 -8.96 -7.81 -14.06
CA ALA A 70 -9.52 -6.46 -14.14
C ALA A 70 -9.30 -5.67 -12.85
N LEU A 71 -9.44 -6.31 -11.67
CA LEU A 71 -9.21 -5.66 -10.38
C LEU A 71 -7.74 -5.38 -10.08
N ILE A 72 -6.82 -6.28 -10.47
CA ILE A 72 -5.37 -6.06 -10.29
C ILE A 72 -4.73 -5.25 -11.42
N SER A 73 -5.48 -4.98 -12.50
CA SER A 73 -4.97 -4.25 -13.65
C SER A 73 -4.51 -2.86 -13.22
N PRO A 74 -3.33 -2.39 -13.70
CA PRO A 74 -2.85 -1.04 -13.46
C PRO A 74 -3.86 0.04 -13.87
N SER A 75 -4.77 -0.27 -14.79
CA SER A 75 -5.83 0.66 -15.23
C SER A 75 -6.99 0.81 -14.24
N ASN A 76 -7.17 -0.15 -13.33
CA ASN A 76 -8.17 -0.09 -12.24
C ASN A 76 -7.53 0.34 -10.90
N VAL A 77 -6.21 0.20 -10.79
CA VAL A 77 -5.41 0.96 -9.83
C VAL A 77 -5.31 2.38 -10.40
N VAL A 78 -6.36 3.19 -10.24
CA VAL A 78 -6.13 4.64 -10.11
C VAL A 78 -4.98 4.73 -9.13
N PRO A 79 -3.81 5.34 -9.48
CA PRO A 79 -2.81 5.64 -8.48
C PRO A 79 -3.61 6.34 -7.41
N LEU A 80 -3.82 5.67 -6.28
CA LEU A 80 -4.45 6.27 -5.12
C LEU A 80 -3.66 7.55 -5.01
N ALA A 81 -4.24 8.70 -5.39
CA ALA A 81 -3.48 9.92 -5.54
C ALA A 81 -2.68 9.98 -4.25
N ASP A 82 -1.35 9.85 -4.36
CA ASP A 82 -0.51 9.62 -3.19
C ASP A 82 -1.02 10.63 -2.17
N PRO A 83 -1.47 10.19 -0.96
CA PRO A 83 -2.09 11.10 -0.02
C PRO A 83 -1.18 12.31 0.03
N PRO A 84 -1.69 13.49 -0.39
CA PRO A 84 -0.93 14.54 -1.09
C PRO A 84 0.47 14.55 -0.54
N SER A 85 1.42 13.98 -1.31
CA SER A 85 2.76 13.58 -0.87
C SER A 85 3.19 14.44 0.30
N ALA A 86 3.04 13.93 1.52
CA ALA A 86 3.09 14.73 2.73
C ALA A 86 4.40 15.52 2.77
N ASP A 87 4.36 16.76 2.29
CA ASP A 87 5.47 17.68 2.05
C ASP A 87 6.82 16.98 1.97
N THR A 88 6.99 16.02 1.05
CA THR A 88 8.24 15.25 0.95
C THR A 88 9.34 16.22 0.58
N ARG A 89 10.11 16.64 1.60
CA ARG A 89 11.22 17.56 1.40
C ARG A 89 12.30 16.79 0.64
N ALA A 90 12.74 17.30 -0.50
CA ALA A 90 13.96 16.83 -1.14
C ALA A 90 15.13 17.09 -0.18
N ILE A 91 15.58 16.04 0.52
CA ILE A 91 16.72 16.14 1.43
C ILE A 91 17.99 16.04 0.56
N PRO A 92 18.90 17.04 0.65
CA PRO A 92 20.14 17.01 -0.11
C PRO A 92 20.91 15.71 0.16
N ARG A 93 21.33 15.01 -0.90
CA ARG A 93 22.21 13.84 -0.76
C ARG A 93 23.64 14.32 -0.51
N GLY A 94 24.30 13.77 0.50
CA GLY A 94 25.69 14.09 0.85
C GLY A 94 25.86 14.69 2.27
N HIS A 95 27.00 15.33 2.51
CA HIS A 95 27.31 15.91 3.82
C HIS A 95 26.50 17.20 4.06
N LEU A 96 25.46 17.10 4.89
CA LEU A 96 24.61 18.23 5.27
C LEU A 96 25.35 19.22 6.17
N SER A 97 25.31 20.50 5.84
CA SER A 97 25.79 21.58 6.71
C SER A 97 24.93 21.69 7.98
N ILE A 98 25.47 22.32 9.03
CA ILE A 98 24.74 22.51 10.30
C ILE A 98 23.41 23.24 10.07
N HIS A 99 23.40 24.28 9.24
CA HIS A 99 22.19 25.02 8.88
C HIS A 99 21.16 24.14 8.15
N GLN A 100 21.60 23.26 7.25
CA GLN A 100 20.72 22.31 6.58
C GLN A 100 20.13 21.30 7.55
N LYS A 101 20.93 20.78 8.49
CA LYS A 101 20.46 19.88 9.56
C LYS A 101 19.42 20.56 10.45
N LEU A 102 19.61 21.84 10.79
CA LEU A 102 18.65 22.63 11.55
C LEU A 102 17.33 22.83 10.78
N ALA A 103 17.39 23.14 9.48
CA ALA A 103 16.21 23.29 8.65
C ALA A 103 15.42 21.97 8.53
N VAL A 104 16.11 20.85 8.35
CA VAL A 104 15.51 19.51 8.36
C VAL A 104 14.90 19.19 9.72
N GLY A 105 15.61 19.47 10.82
CA GLY A 105 15.13 19.23 12.18
C GLY A 105 13.85 20.00 12.51
N ARG A 106 13.77 21.28 12.14
CA ARG A 106 12.55 22.10 12.30
C ARG A 106 11.37 21.55 11.49
N TRP A 107 11.62 21.15 10.25
CA TRP A 107 10.61 20.51 9.40
C TRP A 107 10.11 19.19 10.00
N LEU A 108 11.00 18.36 10.54
CA LEU A 108 10.63 17.11 11.20
C LEU A 108 9.79 17.33 12.46
N LEU A 109 10.12 18.33 13.27
CA LEU A 109 9.36 18.65 14.48
C LEU A 109 7.96 19.17 14.15
N HIS A 110 7.84 20.03 13.14
CA HIS A 110 6.56 20.53 12.65
C HIS A 110 5.66 19.41 12.13
N ASN A 111 6.20 18.48 11.34
CA ASN A 111 5.44 17.33 10.87
C ASN A 111 5.08 16.37 11.99
N LYS A 112 5.98 16.16 12.97
CA LYS A 112 5.72 15.31 14.14
C LYS A 112 4.54 15.83 14.97
N THR A 113 4.37 17.14 15.10
CA THR A 113 3.24 17.72 15.84
C THR A 113 1.90 17.56 15.12
N SER A 114 1.92 17.46 13.79
CA SER A 114 0.71 17.29 12.97
C SER A 114 0.28 15.82 12.83
N LEU A 115 1.12 14.87 13.24
CA LEU A 115 0.86 13.44 13.10
C LEU A 115 0.31 12.83 14.41
N PRO A 116 -0.64 11.87 14.32
CA PRO A 116 -1.09 11.09 15.47
C PRO A 116 0.06 10.34 16.15
N HIS A 117 -0.10 10.08 17.45
CA HIS A 117 0.90 9.36 18.23
C HIS A 117 1.21 7.98 17.59
N GLY A 118 2.49 7.63 17.48
CA GLY A 118 2.93 6.38 16.84
C GLY A 118 3.07 6.41 15.31
N HIS A 119 2.51 7.41 14.61
CA HIS A 119 2.56 7.48 13.14
C HIS A 119 3.85 8.12 12.59
N PHE A 120 4.64 8.77 13.43
CA PHE A 120 5.86 9.46 13.02
C PHE A 120 6.95 8.51 12.48
N GLY A 121 7.12 7.32 13.09
CA GLY A 121 8.10 6.33 12.65
C GLY A 121 7.82 5.79 11.24
N PRO A 122 6.62 5.24 10.98
CA PRO A 122 6.21 4.82 9.64
C PRO A 122 6.22 5.95 8.61
N TRP A 123 6.00 7.21 9.03
CA TRP A 123 6.08 8.37 8.15
C TRP A 123 7.52 8.71 7.77
N LEU A 124 8.48 8.61 8.70
CA LEU A 124 9.91 8.80 8.42
C LEU A 124 10.43 7.81 7.39
N ASP A 125 10.00 6.54 7.48
CA ASP A 125 10.47 5.49 6.57
C ASP A 125 10.04 5.71 5.11
N LYS A 126 9.03 6.55 4.87
CA LYS A 126 8.58 6.94 3.53
C LYS A 126 9.41 8.07 2.92
N GLN A 127 10.25 8.74 3.70
CA GLN A 127 11.05 9.88 3.24
C GLN A 127 12.34 9.37 2.58
N GLU A 128 12.45 9.54 1.27
CA GLU A 128 13.65 9.11 0.54
C GLU A 128 14.90 9.92 0.97
N GLY A 129 15.99 9.21 1.25
CA GLY A 129 17.26 9.83 1.64
C GLY A 129 17.35 10.26 3.11
N LEU A 130 16.37 9.95 3.94
CA LEU A 130 16.39 10.23 5.38
C LEU A 130 16.49 8.93 6.20
N SER A 131 17.63 8.71 6.86
CA SER A 131 17.72 7.63 7.85
C SER A 131 17.11 8.07 9.19
N ARG A 132 16.58 7.11 9.97
CA ARG A 132 16.06 7.37 11.32
C ARG A 132 17.10 8.00 12.26
N SER A 133 18.37 7.60 12.13
CA SER A 133 19.47 8.16 12.91
C SER A 133 19.74 9.62 12.54
N MET A 134 19.73 9.95 11.24
CA MET A 134 19.88 11.32 10.75
C MET A 134 18.70 12.19 11.18
N ALA A 135 17.47 11.69 11.08
CA ALA A 135 16.28 12.39 11.55
C ALA A 135 16.39 12.74 13.05
N SER A 136 16.79 11.77 13.87
CA SER A 136 16.99 11.96 15.31
C SER A 136 18.10 12.97 15.62
N GLN A 137 19.19 12.98 14.85
CA GLN A 137 20.29 13.94 15.00
C GLN A 137 19.83 15.36 14.65
N CYS A 138 19.15 15.55 13.51
CA CYS A 138 18.63 16.84 13.08
C CYS A 138 17.59 17.41 14.06
N MET A 139 16.68 16.57 14.55
CA MET A 139 15.68 16.98 15.54
C MET A 139 16.31 17.38 16.87
N ARG A 140 17.31 16.64 17.38
CA ARG A 140 18.05 17.02 18.59
C ARG A 140 18.77 18.35 18.43
N LEU A 141 19.44 18.57 17.30
CA LEU A 141 20.08 19.84 16.98
C LEU A 141 19.07 20.99 16.94
N ALA A 142 17.88 20.77 16.38
CA ALA A 142 16.83 21.80 16.30
C ALA A 142 16.16 22.11 17.65
N ILE A 143 16.11 21.14 18.57
CA ILE A 143 15.63 21.35 19.96
C ILE A 143 16.70 22.05 20.82
N GLY A 144 17.97 22.07 20.39
CA GLY A 144 19.08 22.66 21.13
C GLY A 144 19.81 21.69 22.05
N GLY A 145 19.62 20.37 21.85
CA GLY A 145 20.38 19.34 22.55
C GLY A 145 21.83 19.33 22.05
N ARG A 146 22.73 19.95 22.83
CA ARG A 146 24.18 19.78 22.70
C ARG A 146 24.57 18.34 23.02
#